data_AF-A0A382FDR0-F1
#
_entry.id   AF-A0A382FDR0-F1
#
_cell.length_a   1.000
_cell.length_b   1.000
_cell.length_c   1.000
_cell.angle_alpha   90.00
_cell.angle_beta   90.00
_cell.angle_gamma   90.00
#
_symmetry.space_group_name_H-M   'P 1'
#
loop_
_entity.id
_entity.type
_entity.pdbx_description
1 polymer ?
#
loop_
_entity_poly.entity_id
_entity_poly.type
_entity_poly.pdbx_seq_one_letter_code
_entity_poly.pdbx_strand_id
1 'polypeptide(L)'
;MAFTEKDVRNALKGVKDPELGLDLVVLGLVYDIEVIGANVETTISLTSPLCPVAGQIVEDAKKAIESMEGVEGVEVKLTFDPPWTPERISPLIRASLGL
;
A
#
# COMPACT_ATOMS: atom_id res chain seq x y z
N MET A 1 -19.07 6.15 12.35
CA MET A 1 -18.57 6.80 11.12
C MET A 1 -18.05 5.69 10.23
N ALA A 2 -18.40 5.68 8.95
CA ALA A 2 -17.82 4.73 8.00
C ALA A 2 -16.50 5.30 7.49
N PHE A 3 -15.42 4.54 7.55
CA PHE A 3 -14.14 4.89 6.93
C PHE A 3 -14.26 4.72 5.41
N THR A 4 -13.48 5.48 4.65
CA THR A 4 -13.49 5.44 3.19
C THR A 4 -12.17 4.93 2.63
N GLU A 5 -12.16 4.60 1.34
CA GLU A 5 -10.94 4.24 0.60
C GLU A 5 -9.81 5.26 0.80
N LYS A 6 -10.17 6.55 0.92
CA LYS A 6 -9.22 7.64 1.14
C LYS A 6 -8.60 7.59 2.53
N ASP A 7 -9.34 7.16 3.55
CA ASP A 7 -8.82 6.97 4.91
C ASP A 7 -7.85 5.79 4.95
N VAL A 8 -8.21 4.67 4.32
CA VAL A 8 -7.35 3.49 4.17
C VAL A 8 -6.05 3.85 3.44
N ARG A 9 -6.17 4.57 2.32
CA ARG A 9 -5.01 5.09 1.58
C ARG A 9 -4.13 5.99 2.44
N ASN A 10 -4.71 6.76 3.36
CA ASN A 10 -3.95 7.62 4.26
C ASN A 10 -3.22 6.80 5.33
N ALA A 11 -3.84 5.75 5.87
CA ALA A 11 -3.16 4.81 6.77
C ALA A 11 -1.97 4.13 6.07
N LEU A 12 -2.15 3.68 4.83
CA LEU A 12 -1.11 3.05 4.01
C LEU A 12 0.05 4.00 3.63
N LYS A 13 -0.14 5.33 3.71
CA LYS A 13 0.99 6.27 3.56
C LYS A 13 2.01 6.16 4.69
N GLY A 14 1.62 5.67 5.86
CA GLY A 14 2.56 5.44 6.96
C GLY A 14 3.52 4.28 6.68
N VAL A 15 3.15 3.39 5.76
CA VAL A 15 3.92 2.19 5.43
C VAL A 15 4.88 2.51 4.29
N LYS A 16 6.16 2.34 4.59
CA LYS A 16 7.27 2.65 3.70
C LYS A 16 7.99 1.38 3.30
N ASP A 17 8.41 1.35 2.05
CA ASP A 17 9.33 0.34 1.57
C ASP A 17 10.70 0.58 2.23
N PRO A 18 11.26 -0.40 2.97
CA PRO A 18 12.54 -0.23 3.66
C PRO A 18 13.75 -0.23 2.71
N GLU A 19 13.60 -0.68 1.45
CA GLU A 19 14.67 -0.66 0.45
C GLU A 19 14.77 0.70 -0.24
N LEU A 20 13.63 1.28 -0.63
CA LEU A 20 13.56 2.58 -1.29
C LEU A 20 13.36 3.76 -0.32
N GLY A 21 12.91 3.49 0.91
CA GLY A 21 12.59 4.52 1.91
C GLY A 21 11.35 5.36 1.59
N LEU A 22 10.49 4.89 0.68
CA LEU A 22 9.35 5.63 0.14
C LEU A 22 8.02 4.96 0.48
N ASP A 23 6.96 5.76 0.58
CA ASP A 23 5.64 5.30 0.95
C ASP A 23 5.02 4.43 -0.16
N LEU A 24 4.32 3.35 0.19
CA LEU A 24 3.67 2.44 -0.76
C LEU A 24 2.73 3.19 -1.73
N VAL A 25 2.01 4.18 -1.20
CA VAL A 25 1.08 5.01 -1.95
C VAL A 25 1.79 5.93 -2.92
N VAL A 26 2.98 6.43 -2.55
CA VAL A 26 3.81 7.30 -3.39
C VAL A 26 4.45 6.50 -4.51
N LEU A 27 4.92 5.29 -4.19
CA LEU A 27 5.45 4.36 -5.16
C LEU A 27 4.39 3.86 -6.15
N GLY A 28 3.10 3.99 -5.83
CA GLY A 28 2.03 3.42 -6.65
C GLY A 28 1.99 1.89 -6.57
N LEU A 29 2.42 1.34 -5.41
CA LEU A 29 2.39 -0.08 -5.10
C LEU A 29 1.00 -0.54 -4.64
N VAL A 30 0.14 0.39 -4.25
CA VAL A 30 -1.27 0.10 -3.94
C VAL A 30 -2.07 0.13 -5.23
N TYR A 31 -2.59 -1.03 -5.64
CA TYR A 31 -3.29 -1.19 -6.92
C TYR A 31 -4.78 -0.99 -6.74
N ASP A 32 -5.32 -1.55 -5.66
CA ASP A 32 -6.75 -1.54 -5.39
C ASP A 32 -7.02 -1.48 -3.88
N ILE A 33 -8.10 -0.81 -3.51
CA ILE A 33 -8.57 -0.69 -2.14
C ILE A 33 -10.09 -0.80 -2.19
N GLU A 34 -10.64 -1.82 -1.55
CA GLU A 34 -12.07 -2.07 -1.48
C GLU A 34 -12.51 -2.05 -0.01
N VAL A 35 -13.58 -1.30 0.28
CA VAL A 35 -14.13 -1.16 1.63
C VAL A 35 -15.51 -1.80 1.65
N ILE A 36 -15.64 -2.89 2.41
CA ILE A 36 -16.84 -3.73 2.46
C ILE A 36 -17.39 -3.68 3.89
N GLY A 37 -18.19 -2.65 4.18
CA GLY A 37 -18.73 -2.43 5.53
C GLY A 37 -17.63 -2.10 6.52
N ALA A 38 -17.32 -3.03 7.43
CA ALA A 38 -16.24 -2.92 8.42
C ALA A 38 -14.95 -3.65 8.01
N ASN A 39 -14.94 -4.32 6.85
CA ASN A 39 -13.78 -5.01 6.32
C ASN A 39 -13.10 -4.18 5.23
N VAL A 40 -11.76 -4.28 5.16
CA VAL A 40 -10.95 -3.67 4.12
C VAL A 40 -10.20 -4.75 3.37
N GLU A 41 -10.36 -4.76 2.06
CA GLU A 41 -9.52 -5.55 1.16
C GLU A 41 -8.62 -4.59 0.40
N THR A 42 -7.31 -4.84 0.39
CA THR A 42 -6.39 -4.05 -0.43
C THR A 42 -5.47 -4.96 -1.22
N THR A 43 -5.27 -4.61 -2.49
CA THR A 43 -4.33 -5.30 -3.35
C THR A 43 -3.10 -4.44 -3.52
N ILE A 44 -1.95 -4.96 -3.09
CA ILE A 44 -0.65 -4.30 -3.22
C ILE A 44 0.27 -5.14 -4.11
N SER A 45 1.23 -4.47 -4.72
CA SER A 45 2.34 -5.09 -5.42
C SER A 45 3.67 -4.71 -4.76
N LEU A 46 4.75 -5.33 -5.21
CA LEU A 46 6.09 -5.04 -4.74
C LEU A 46 7.00 -4.71 -5.92
N THR A 47 8.07 -4.00 -5.61
CA THR A 47 9.15 -3.70 -6.55
C THR A 47 9.91 -4.94 -6.98
N SER A 48 9.89 -6.01 -6.17
CA SER A 48 10.50 -7.31 -6.51
C SER A 48 9.80 -8.51 -5.85
N PRO A 49 9.66 -9.65 -6.57
CA PRO A 49 8.98 -10.85 -6.07
C PRO A 49 9.77 -11.63 -5.02
N LEU A 50 11.06 -11.37 -4.89
CA LEU A 50 11.97 -12.06 -3.97
C LEU A 50 12.34 -11.19 -2.75
N CYS A 51 11.64 -10.07 -2.52
CA CYS A 51 11.92 -9.20 -1.39
C CYS A 51 11.67 -9.94 -0.06
N PRO A 52 12.69 -10.15 0.79
CA PRO A 52 12.50 -10.75 2.11
C PRO A 52 11.60 -9.89 3.01
N VAL A 53 11.48 -8.60 2.69
CA VAL A 53 10.65 -7.62 3.40
C VAL A 53 9.19 -7.60 2.93
N ALA A 54 8.83 -8.37 1.89
CA ALA A 54 7.47 -8.46 1.37
C ALA A 54 6.44 -8.75 2.47
N GLY A 55 6.71 -9.77 3.29
CA GLY A 55 5.84 -10.14 4.41
C GLY A 55 5.74 -9.04 5.46
N GLN A 56 6.85 -8.36 5.76
CA GLN A 56 6.86 -7.24 6.70
C GLN A 56 5.99 -6.08 6.22
N ILE A 57 6.11 -5.71 4.94
CA ILE A 57 5.32 -4.64 4.34
C ILE A 57 3.82 -4.98 4.40
N VAL A 58 3.46 -6.22 4.08
CA VAL A 58 2.08 -6.72 4.16
C VAL A 58 1.56 -6.64 5.59
N GLU A 59 2.35 -7.07 6.57
CA GLU A 59 1.97 -6.99 7.99
C GLU A 59 1.83 -5.53 8.46
N ASP A 60 2.76 -4.65 8.09
CA ASP A 60 2.68 -3.22 8.43
C ASP A 60 1.46 -2.56 7.78
N ALA A 61 1.18 -2.85 6.51
CA ALA A 61 -0.03 -2.41 5.81
C ALA A 61 -1.29 -2.90 6.54
N LYS A 62 -1.32 -4.18 6.90
CA LYS A 62 -2.43 -4.76 7.63
C LYS A 62 -2.65 -4.06 8.98
N LYS A 63 -1.60 -3.91 9.78
CA LYS A 63 -1.64 -3.26 11.10
C LYS A 63 -2.05 -1.79 11.02
N ALA A 64 -1.58 -1.06 10.00
CA ALA A 64 -1.93 0.33 9.78
C ALA A 64 -3.44 0.49 9.54
N ILE A 65 -4.03 -0.41 8.75
CA ILE A 65 -5.47 -0.41 8.47
C ILE A 65 -6.26 -0.93 9.68
N GLU A 66 -5.80 -2.00 10.35
CA GLU A 66 -6.44 -2.55 11.56
C GLU A 66 -6.47 -1.54 12.71
N SER A 67 -5.51 -0.60 12.76
CA SER A 67 -5.50 0.46 13.76
C SER A 67 -6.54 1.57 13.51
N MET A 68 -7.23 1.55 12.37
CA MET A 68 -8.27 2.53 12.07
C MET A 68 -9.55 2.23 12.86
N GLU A 69 -10.17 3.29 13.37
CA GLU A 69 -11.41 3.16 14.14
C GLU A 69 -12.56 2.64 13.25
N GLY A 70 -13.14 1.50 13.63
CA GLY A 70 -14.26 0.87 12.95
C GLY A 70 -13.89 -0.26 11.99
N VAL A 71 -12.61 -0.53 11.76
CA VAL A 71 -12.15 -1.69 10.99
C VAL A 71 -12.23 -2.95 11.86
N GLU A 72 -12.94 -3.97 11.40
CA GLU A 72 -13.04 -5.28 12.06
C GLU A 72 -12.18 -6.35 11.38
N GLY A 73 -11.89 -6.20 10.09
CA GLY A 73 -11.10 -7.16 9.32
C GLY A 73 -10.30 -6.48 8.22
N VAL A 74 -9.07 -6.96 8.03
CA VAL A 74 -8.19 -6.49 6.96
C VAL A 74 -7.60 -7.68 6.21
N GLU A 75 -7.76 -7.65 4.89
CA GLU A 75 -7.15 -8.59 3.97
C GLU A 75 -6.25 -7.84 2.99
N VAL A 76 -4.96 -8.18 3.01
CA VAL A 76 -3.96 -7.61 2.11
C VAL A 76 -3.56 -8.68 1.10
N LYS A 77 -3.93 -8.48 -0.16
CA LYS A 77 -3.59 -9.36 -1.28
C LYS A 77 -2.34 -8.85 -1.98
N LEU A 78 -1.44 -9.76 -2.27
CA LEU A 78 -0.19 -9.45 -2.95
C LEU A 78 -0.30 -9.92 -4.41
N THR A 79 -0.20 -8.99 -5.36
CA THR A 79 -0.18 -9.28 -6.80
C THR A 79 1.13 -8.84 -7.42
N PHE A 80 1.62 -9.60 -8.39
CA PHE A 80 2.74 -9.23 -9.25
C PHE A 80 2.33 -9.02 -10.70
N ASP A 81 1.03 -9.15 -10.97
CA ASP A 81 0.47 -9.03 -12.31
C ASP A 81 -0.58 -7.91 -12.32
N PRO A 82 -0.37 -6.82 -13.09
CA PRO A 82 0.84 -6.49 -13.86
C PRO A 82 2.04 -6.12 -12.96
N PRO A 83 3.29 -6.30 -13.44
CA PRO A 83 4.49 -5.96 -12.66
C PRO A 83 4.53 -4.46 -12.39
N TRP A 84 5.00 -4.10 -11.20
CA TRP A 84 5.17 -2.70 -10.84
C TRP A 84 6.27 -2.06 -11.68
N THR A 85 6.04 -0.82 -12.12
CA THR A 85 7.04 0.00 -12.83
C THR A 85 7.17 1.37 -12.19
N PRO A 86 8.37 1.96 -12.15
CA PRO A 86 8.61 3.29 -11.57
C PRO A 86 7.87 4.42 -12.32
N GLU A 87 7.35 4.14 -13.51
CA GLU A 87 6.47 5.06 -14.25
C GLU A 87 5.14 5.32 -13.55
N ARG A 88 4.74 4.46 -12.61
CA ARG A 88 3.55 4.65 -11.77
C ARG A 88 3.72 5.75 -10.72
N ILE A 89 4.95 6.14 -10.42
CA ILE A 89 5.24 7.24 -9.50
C ILE A 89 4.82 8.55 -10.17
N SER A 90 4.15 9.42 -9.42
CA SER A 90 3.75 10.74 -9.94
C SER A 90 4.97 11.50 -10.48
N PRO A 91 4.90 12.14 -11.66
CA PRO A 91 6.04 12.77 -12.32
C PRO A 91 6.74 13.83 -11.47
N LEU A 92 5.98 14.52 -10.60
CA LEU A 92 6.51 15.49 -9.65
C LEU A 92 7.43 14.84 -8.60
N ILE A 93 7.04 13.68 -8.10
CA ILE A 93 7.82 12.95 -7.10
C ILE A 93 9.01 12.26 -7.76
N ARG A 94 8.80 11.70 -8.96
CA ARG A 94 9.87 11.08 -9.77
C ARG A 94 11.01 12.06 -10.03
N ALA A 95 10.68 13.29 -10.43
CA ALA A 95 11.65 14.37 -10.62
C ALA A 95 12.39 14.74 -9.31
N SER A 96 11.69 14.73 -8.17
CA SER A 96 12.30 15.00 -6.87
C SER A 96 13.25 13.88 -6.40
N LEU A 97 13.09 12.67 -6.91
CA LEU A 97 13.93 11.50 -6.63
C LEU A 97 15.07 11.31 -7.64
N GLY A 98 15.13 12.13 -8.68
CA GLY A 98 16.15 12.06 -9.73
C GLY A 98 15.93 10.94 -10.77
N LEU A 99 14.68 10.50 -10.95
CA LEU A 99 14.24 9.46 -11.90
C LEU A 99 13.49 10.03 -13.13
#